data_AF-A0A3N5VBG4-F1
#
_entry.id   AF-A0A3N5VBG4-F1
#
_cell.length_a   1.000
_cell.length_b   1.000
_cell.length_c   1.000
_cell.angle_alpha   90.00
_cell.angle_beta   90.00
_cell.angle_gamma   90.00
#
_symmetry.space_group_name_H-M   'P 1'
#
loop_
_entity.id
_entity.type
_entity.pdbx_description
1 polymer ?
#
loop_
_entity_poly.entity_id
_entity_poly.type
_entity_poly.pdbx_seq_one_letter_code
_entity_poly.pdbx_strand_id
1 'polypeptide(L)' 'MKPSKKSINLKSRAAEKAASRLEDRRRLENGESPEVIQRENSIFPPGYFEHHRIINFASAVGK' A
#
# COMPACT_ATOMS: atom_id res chain seq x y z
N MET A 1 3.67 -25.61 4.49
CA MET A 1 4.06 -25.00 5.79
C MET A 1 3.00 -23.98 6.17
N LYS A 2 2.36 -24.09 7.34
CA LYS A 2 1.43 -23.04 7.83
C LYS A 2 2.29 -21.82 8.24
N PRO A 3 2.02 -20.60 7.77
CA PRO A 3 2.78 -19.44 8.21
C PRO A 3 2.56 -19.27 9.72
N SER A 4 3.65 -19.32 10.48
CA SER A 4 3.62 -19.02 11.91
C SER A 4 3.01 -17.63 12.08
N LYS A 5 1.92 -17.52 12.87
CA LYS A 5 1.35 -16.22 13.27
C LYS A 5 2.36 -15.52 14.17
N LYS A 6 3.41 -14.93 13.60
CA LYS A 6 4.27 -13.98 14.33
C LYS A 6 3.34 -12.85 14.77
N SER A 7 3.30 -12.56 16.07
CA SER A 7 2.56 -11.40 16.56
C SER A 7 3.23 -10.15 15.98
N ILE A 8 2.60 -9.58 14.96
CA ILE A 8 3.11 -8.36 14.33
C ILE A 8 2.94 -7.25 15.36
N ASN A 9 4.05 -6.68 15.81
CA ASN A 9 4.02 -5.50 16.69
C ASN A 9 3.41 -4.33 15.89
N LEU A 10 2.17 -4.00 16.21
CA LEU A 10 1.41 -3.00 15.46
C LEU A 10 2.00 -1.59 15.63
N LYS A 11 2.66 -1.32 16.76
CA LYS A 11 3.26 -0.01 17.05
C LYS A 11 4.48 0.25 16.18
N SER A 12 5.38 -0.72 16.04
CA SER A 12 6.55 -0.58 15.15
C SER A 12 6.12 -0.42 13.69
N ARG A 13 5.14 -1.23 13.24
CA ARG A 13 4.60 -1.13 11.89
C ARG A 13 3.92 0.22 11.62
N ALA A 14 3.22 0.78 12.61
CA ALA A 14 2.62 2.11 12.50
C ALA A 14 3.69 3.21 12.40
N ALA A 15 4.76 3.10 13.17
CA ALA A 15 5.90 4.02 13.12
C ALA A 15 6.62 3.98 11.76
N GLU A 16 6.90 2.79 11.23
CA GLU A 16 7.47 2.59 9.90
C GLU A 16 6.58 3.21 8.80
N LYS A 17 5.27 2.95 8.85
CA LYS A 17 4.33 3.58 7.91
C LYS A 17 4.24 5.10 8.06
N ALA A 18 4.42 5.65 9.26
CA ALA A 18 4.42 7.09 9.47
C ALA A 18 5.66 7.75 8.85
N ALA A 19 6.83 7.12 9.01
CA ALA A 19 8.07 7.59 8.40
C ALA A 19 8.00 7.56 6.86
N SER A 20 7.53 6.45 6.27
CA SER A 20 7.37 6.34 4.81
C SER A 20 6.42 7.40 4.25
N ARG A 21 5.30 7.69 4.91
CA ARG A 21 4.38 8.76 4.47
C ARG A 21 4.99 10.16 4.52
N LEU A 22 5.89 10.43 5.47
CA LEU A 22 6.58 11.72 5.57
C LEU A 22 7.57 11.90 4.41
N GLU A 23 8.27 10.83 4.04
CA GLU A 23 9.17 10.80 2.90
C GLU A 23 8.42 10.97 1.58
N ASP A 24 7.34 10.21 1.37
CA ASP A 24 6.46 10.34 0.21
C ASP A 24 5.91 11.77 0.07
N ARG A 25 5.53 12.41 1.19
CA ARG A 25 5.06 13.80 1.18
C ARG A 25 6.13 14.76 0.68
N ARG A 26 7.37 14.61 1.13
CA ARG A 26 8.49 15.45 0.66
C ARG A 26 8.75 15.24 -0.83
N ARG A 27 8.65 14.00 -1.31
CA ARG A 27 8.81 13.68 -2.74
C ARG A 27 7.71 14.32 -3.59
N LEU A 28 6.46 14.28 -3.12
CA LEU A 28 5.34 14.99 -3.75
C LEU A 28 5.56 16.51 -3.78
N GLU A 29 6.03 17.10 -2.66
CA GLU A 29 6.36 18.52 -2.57
C GLU A 29 7.52 18.92 -3.51
N ASN A 30 8.45 18.01 -3.78
CA ASN A 30 9.53 18.18 -4.76
C ASN A 30 9.08 17.98 -6.22
N GLY A 31 7.80 17.67 -6.46
CA GLY A 31 7.23 17.52 -7.80
C GLY A 31 7.32 16.12 -8.41
N GLU A 32 7.62 15.09 -7.62
CA GLU A 32 7.54 13.71 -8.11
C GLU A 32 6.09 13.29 -8.42
N SER A 33 5.92 12.50 -9.48
CA SER A 33 4.60 11.97 -9.83
C SER A 33 4.09 10.99 -8.77
N PRO A 34 2.85 11.16 -8.27
CA PRO A 34 2.22 10.24 -7.33
C PRO A 34 2.22 8.77 -7.79
N GLU A 35 2.20 8.54 -9.10
CA GLU A 35 2.18 7.20 -9.71
C GLU A 35 3.50 6.45 -9.50
N VAL A 36 4.62 7.19 -9.44
CA VAL A 36 5.96 6.63 -9.18
C VAL A 36 6.05 6.21 -7.71
N ILE A 37 5.62 7.09 -6.79
CA ILE A 37 5.62 6.83 -5.35
C ILE A 37 4.68 5.66 -4.99
N GLN A 38 3.49 5.61 -5.59
CA GLN A 38 2.58 4.47 -5.39
C GLN A 38 3.14 3.17 -5.96
N ARG A 39 3.85 3.22 -7.09
CA ARG A 39 4.46 2.02 -7.70
C ARG A 39 5.57 1.45 -6.82
N GLU A 40 6.41 2.29 -6.23
CA GLU A 40 7.47 1.85 -5.31
C GLU A 40 6.91 1.29 -4.00
N ASN A 41 5.83 1.88 -3.49
CA ASN A 41 5.13 1.39 -2.29
C ASN A 41 4.17 0.22 -2.57
N SER A 42 3.93 -0.11 -3.84
CA SER A 42 3.07 -1.21 -4.25
C SER A 42 3.83 -2.53 -4.11
N ILE A 43 3.26 -3.44 -3.32
CA ILE A 43 3.71 -4.84 -3.31
C ILE A 43 3.38 -5.57 -4.63
N PHE A 44 2.53 -4.96 -5.46
CA PHE A 44 2.04 -5.56 -6.69
C PHE A 44 2.91 -5.16 -7.88
N PRO A 45 3.34 -6.13 -8.71
CA PRO A 45 4.14 -5.86 -9.90
C PRO A 45 3.37 -5.05 -10.95
N PRO A 46 4.08 -4.47 -11.94
CA PRO A 46 3.44 -3.83 -13.09
C PRO A 46 2.42 -4.78 -13.75
N GLY A 47 1.25 -4.27 -14.13
CA GLY A 47 0.19 -5.06 -14.77
C GLY A 47 -0.62 -5.96 -13.82
N TYR A 48 -0.30 -6.03 -12.52
CA TYR A 48 -1.03 -6.88 -11.57
C TYR A 48 -2.54 -6.65 -11.63
N PHE A 49 -3.00 -5.39 -11.73
CA PHE A 49 -4.42 -5.07 -11.78
C PHE A 49 -5.04 -5.08 -13.19
N GLU A 50 -4.25 -5.29 -14.25
CA GLU A 50 -4.69 -5.13 -15.64
C GLU A 50 -5.79 -6.12 -16.05
N HIS A 51 -5.86 -7.26 -15.35
CA HIS A 51 -6.88 -8.29 -15.55
C HIS A 51 -7.69 -8.60 -14.30
N HIS A 52 -7.50 -7.86 -13.21
CA HIS A 52 -8.25 -8.06 -11.98
C HIS A 52 -9.47 -7.14 -11.93
N ARG A 53 -10.65 -7.75 -11.75
CA ARG A 53 -11.85 -6.99 -11.40
C ARG A 53 -11.68 -6.43 -9.98
N ILE A 54 -11.42 -5.13 -9.88
CA ILE A 54 -11.46 -4.42 -8.60
C ILE A 54 -12.93 -4.28 -8.22
N ILE A 55 -13.42 -5.21 -7.40
CA ILE A 55 -14.78 -5.16 -6.87
C ILE A 55 -14.76 -4.14 -5.73
N ASN A 56 -15.53 -3.06 -5.87
CA ASN A 56 -15.70 -2.12 -4.78
C ASN A 56 -16.32 -2.85 -3.59
N PHE A 57 -15.73 -2.71 -2.40
CA PHE A 57 -16.17 -3.41 -1.19
C PHE A 57 -17.64 -3.11 -0.87
N ALA A 58 -18.11 -1.88 -1.12
CA ALA A 58 -19.53 -1.53 -0.98
C ALA A 58 -20.43 -2.39 -1.89
N SER A 59 -20.03 -2.56 -3.15
CA SER A 59 -20.73 -3.40 -4.13
C SER A 59 -20.66 -4.89 -3.80
N ALA A 60 -19.58 -5.35 -3.16
CA ALA A 60 -19.42 -6.76 -2.76
C ALA A 60 -20.22 -7.12 -1.49
N VAL A 61 -20.41 -6.16 -0.58
CA VAL A 61 -21.08 -6.37 0.72
C VAL A 61 -22.55 -5.92 0.68
N GLY A 62 -23.01 -5.32 -0.42
CA GLY A 62 -24.42 -4.99 -0.65
C GLY A 62 -24.96 -3.91 0.28
N LYS A 63 -24.12 -2.93 0.66
CA LYS A 63 -24.55 -1.77 1.45
C LYS A 63 -24.86 -0.57 0.58
#